data_AF-A0A6M2FAB9-F1
#
_entry.id   AF-A0A6M2FAB9-F1
#
_cell.length_a   1.000
_cell.length_b   1.000
_cell.length_c   1.000
_cell.angle_alpha   90.00
_cell.angle_beta   90.00
_cell.angle_gamma   90.00
#
_symmetry.space_group_name_H-M   'P 1'
#
loop_
_entity.id
_entity.type
_entity.pdbx_description
1 polymer ?
#
loop_
_entity_poly.entity_id
_entity_poly.type
_entity_poly.pdbx_seq_one_letter_code
_entity_poly.pdbx_strand_id
1 'polypeptide(L)'
;MAMALLCSPSHFTTHHHNPFFRNQSRILLSQKKCKLKEKIMACSCACSSSDPSLQNGFCRRDLVLFGLSSSLSIAFPSSGILAEEDLKMASVVDEINAYTYSYPAELPSKKFLFKWVESRKPERYSSAAPLSPDARLRIVSERVDIIDNLILSVSIGPPNLQFVKSKDKSTWAAKDVADSVLSDKSSLRVTSTQRLSESSILDAHANEIDGEPYWFYEYIVRKSPTKNAQESNLFRRYIASTAERDGYLYSLSASTLSKQWDKMGPYLEKTVASFRLVPPTGDYVPPYKDPWRFW
;
A
#
# COMPACT_ATOMS: atom_id res chain seq x y z
N MET A 1 36.93 45.50 -28.86
CA MET A 1 37.90 45.63 -29.96
C MET A 1 38.65 44.31 -30.06
N ALA A 2 38.84 43.79 -31.28
CA ALA A 2 39.23 42.43 -31.71
C ALA A 2 40.36 41.74 -30.90
N MET A 3 40.56 40.42 -30.89
CA MET A 3 40.50 39.39 -31.93
C MET A 3 40.38 37.99 -31.27
N ALA A 4 39.77 37.06 -32.00
CA ALA A 4 39.73 35.62 -31.71
C ALA A 4 41.01 34.91 -32.19
N LEU A 5 41.37 33.78 -31.57
CA LEU A 5 42.09 32.68 -32.23
C LEU A 5 41.64 31.33 -31.65
N LEU A 6 41.18 30.47 -32.56
CA LEU A 6 40.86 29.06 -32.38
C LEU A 6 42.12 28.20 -32.21
N CYS A 7 42.01 27.07 -31.50
CA CYS A 7 42.42 25.74 -31.97
C CYS A 7 42.08 24.63 -30.96
N SER A 8 41.36 23.62 -31.42
CA SER A 8 41.24 22.26 -30.85
C SER A 8 42.01 21.30 -31.79
N PRO A 9 42.00 19.96 -31.61
CA PRO A 9 42.16 19.09 -30.44
C PRO A 9 43.32 18.07 -30.66
N SER A 10 43.70 17.28 -29.66
CA SER A 10 44.37 15.99 -29.93
C SER A 10 44.11 14.94 -28.84
N HIS A 11 43.61 13.81 -29.32
CA HIS A 11 43.46 12.55 -28.61
C HIS A 11 44.83 11.95 -28.30
N PHE A 12 45.04 11.46 -27.08
CA PHE A 12 45.96 10.34 -26.83
C PHE A 12 45.37 9.36 -25.83
N THR A 13 45.28 8.13 -26.33
CA THR A 13 44.86 6.91 -25.67
C THR A 13 46.03 6.25 -24.94
N THR A 14 45.67 5.65 -23.79
CA THR A 14 46.05 4.31 -23.32
C THR A 14 47.43 3.98 -22.71
N HIS A 15 47.28 3.12 -21.69
CA HIS A 15 48.17 2.06 -21.18
C HIS A 15 49.13 2.36 -20.03
N HIS A 16 48.65 2.04 -18.81
CA HIS A 16 49.48 1.43 -17.79
C HIS A 16 49.04 -0.02 -17.51
N HIS A 17 50.05 -0.87 -17.36
CA HIS A 17 50.00 -2.31 -17.21
C HIS A 17 49.87 -2.76 -15.74
N ASN A 18 49.02 -3.79 -15.54
CA ASN A 18 49.13 -4.94 -14.62
C ASN A 18 49.11 -4.72 -13.08
N PRO A 19 48.82 -5.75 -12.25
CA PRO A 19 48.48 -7.15 -12.59
C PRO A 19 47.18 -7.70 -11.96
N PHE A 20 46.74 -8.78 -12.60
CA PHE A 20 45.71 -9.73 -12.20
C PHE A 20 46.01 -10.40 -10.85
N PHE A 21 45.01 -10.43 -9.96
CA PHE A 21 44.83 -11.50 -8.98
C PHE A 21 43.54 -12.26 -9.29
N ARG A 22 43.74 -13.48 -9.79
CA ARG A 22 42.73 -14.47 -10.13
C ARG A 22 42.49 -15.34 -8.91
N ASN A 23 41.34 -15.23 -8.26
CA ASN A 23 40.85 -16.24 -7.33
C ASN A 23 39.50 -16.77 -7.83
N GLN A 24 39.56 -17.90 -8.53
CA GLN A 24 38.41 -18.66 -9.00
C GLN A 24 38.00 -19.65 -7.90
N SER A 25 36.97 -19.32 -7.12
CA SER A 25 36.27 -20.29 -6.30
C SER A 25 35.15 -20.94 -7.12
N ARG A 26 35.36 -22.22 -7.44
CA ARG A 26 34.41 -23.12 -8.12
C ARG A 26 33.15 -23.28 -7.26
N ILE A 27 31.98 -22.97 -7.83
CA ILE A 27 30.69 -23.40 -7.26
C ILE A 27 30.30 -24.70 -7.95
N LEU A 28 30.23 -25.76 -7.16
CA LEU A 28 29.81 -27.10 -7.53
C LEU A 28 28.27 -27.11 -7.66
N LEU A 29 27.76 -27.29 -8.88
CA LEU A 29 26.35 -27.65 -9.11
C LEU A 29 26.12 -29.08 -8.58
N SER A 30 25.30 -29.23 -7.53
CA SER A 30 24.66 -30.52 -7.24
C SER A 30 23.17 -30.42 -7.48
N GLN A 31 22.73 -30.81 -8.68
CA GLN A 31 21.33 -31.14 -8.96
C GLN A 31 21.00 -32.46 -8.25
N LYS A 32 20.22 -32.40 -7.16
CA LYS A 32 19.55 -33.59 -6.63
C LYS A 32 18.14 -33.67 -7.20
N LYS A 33 17.99 -34.44 -8.29
CA LYS A 33 16.70 -34.97 -8.77
C LYS A 33 16.24 -36.04 -7.78
N CYS A 34 15.23 -35.78 -6.96
CA CYS A 34 14.48 -36.83 -6.30
C CYS A 34 13.39 -37.34 -7.26
N LYS A 35 13.55 -38.59 -7.70
CA LYS A 35 12.49 -39.39 -8.32
C LYS A 35 11.54 -39.84 -7.21
N LEU A 36 10.27 -39.47 -7.27
CA LEU A 36 9.20 -40.16 -6.55
C LEU A 36 8.38 -40.92 -7.59
N LYS A 37 8.34 -42.25 -7.47
CA LYS A 37 7.55 -43.16 -8.29
C LYS A 37 6.45 -43.77 -7.41
N GLU A 38 5.24 -43.74 -7.99
CA GLU A 38 4.11 -44.67 -7.80
C GLU A 38 3.40 -44.73 -6.43
N LYS A 39 2.11 -44.35 -6.42
CA LYS A 39 1.00 -45.32 -6.48
C LYS A 39 -0.33 -44.60 -6.78
N ILE A 40 -0.83 -44.76 -8.00
CA ILE A 40 -2.22 -44.43 -8.38
C ILE A 40 -3.01 -45.74 -8.29
N MET A 41 -4.12 -45.76 -7.55
CA MET A 41 -5.11 -46.83 -7.57
C MET A 41 -6.47 -46.21 -7.88
N ALA A 42 -7.15 -46.85 -8.82
CA ALA A 42 -8.32 -46.40 -9.56
C ALA A 42 -9.64 -46.56 -8.79
N CYS A 43 -10.68 -45.84 -9.23
CA CYS A 43 -11.82 -46.45 -9.95
C CYS A 43 -12.82 -45.38 -10.46
N SER A 44 -13.13 -45.48 -11.75
CA SER A 44 -14.20 -44.84 -12.54
C SER A 44 -15.60 -45.34 -12.08
N CYS A 45 -16.78 -44.83 -12.47
CA CYS A 45 -17.35 -44.39 -13.75
C CYS A 45 -18.68 -43.63 -13.47
N ALA A 46 -18.95 -42.46 -14.05
CA ALA A 46 -19.60 -42.17 -15.34
C ALA A 46 -21.15 -42.28 -15.38
N CYS A 47 -21.77 -41.18 -15.82
CA CYS A 47 -23.19 -40.89 -16.00
C CYS A 47 -23.82 -41.61 -17.20
N SER A 48 -25.14 -41.86 -17.19
CA SER A 48 -26.12 -41.27 -18.13
C SER A 48 -27.48 -42.02 -18.18
N SER A 49 -28.51 -41.23 -18.48
CA SER A 49 -29.96 -41.44 -18.61
C SER A 49 -30.48 -42.47 -19.62
N SER A 50 -31.73 -42.96 -19.40
CA SER A 50 -32.81 -43.00 -20.42
C SER A 50 -34.13 -43.59 -19.87
N ASP A 51 -35.23 -42.84 -20.01
CA ASP A 51 -36.64 -43.32 -19.96
C ASP A 51 -37.01 -44.11 -21.24
N PRO A 52 -38.11 -44.92 -21.24
CA PRO A 52 -39.37 -44.43 -21.86
C PRO A 52 -40.72 -44.97 -21.26
N SER A 53 -41.64 -44.03 -21.01
CA SER A 53 -43.06 -43.92 -21.40
C SER A 53 -44.12 -45.06 -21.37
N LEU A 54 -45.30 -44.68 -20.83
CA LEU A 54 -46.72 -45.04 -21.15
C LEU A 54 -47.22 -46.43 -20.67
N GLN A 55 -48.42 -46.65 -20.10
CA GLN A 55 -49.74 -46.04 -20.30
C GLN A 55 -50.78 -46.57 -19.25
N ASN A 56 -51.85 -45.80 -19.03
CA ASN A 56 -53.24 -46.23 -18.74
C ASN A 56 -53.74 -46.51 -17.29
N GLY A 57 -54.85 -45.87 -16.91
CA GLY A 57 -55.74 -46.32 -15.81
C GLY A 57 -56.46 -45.20 -15.05
N PHE A 58 -57.73 -44.95 -15.38
CA PHE A 58 -58.58 -43.86 -14.88
C PHE A 58 -59.16 -44.03 -13.45
N CYS A 59 -59.49 -42.86 -12.86
CA CYS A 59 -60.70 -42.52 -12.07
C CYS A 59 -60.73 -42.53 -10.52
N ARG A 60 -60.86 -41.29 -10.00
CA ARG A 60 -61.80 -40.80 -8.96
C ARG A 60 -61.52 -41.10 -7.48
N ARG A 61 -61.10 -40.06 -6.73
CA ARG A 61 -61.93 -39.31 -5.76
C ARG A 61 -61.14 -38.15 -5.14
N ASP A 62 -61.90 -37.10 -4.84
CA ASP A 62 -61.48 -35.79 -4.35
C ASP A 62 -60.84 -35.82 -2.95
N LEU A 63 -59.76 -35.05 -2.76
CA LEU A 63 -59.59 -34.26 -1.54
C LEU A 63 -58.68 -33.06 -1.84
N VAL A 64 -59.30 -31.88 -1.89
CA VAL A 64 -58.61 -30.58 -1.96
C VAL A 64 -58.10 -30.26 -0.55
N LEU A 65 -56.78 -30.21 -0.36
CA LEU A 65 -56.14 -29.61 0.81
C LEU A 65 -55.24 -28.46 0.35
N PHE A 66 -55.69 -27.25 0.67
CA PHE A 66 -54.93 -26.01 0.59
C PHE A 66 -54.01 -25.87 1.81
N GLY A 67 -52.80 -25.32 1.60
CA GLY A 67 -51.93 -24.74 2.63
C GLY A 67 -50.99 -25.77 3.29
N LEU A 68 -49.67 -25.63 3.30
CA LEU A 68 -48.86 -24.45 3.57
C LEU A 68 -47.53 -24.54 2.80
N SER A 69 -47.21 -23.53 1.98
CA SER A 69 -45.87 -23.35 1.41
C SER A 69 -44.98 -22.72 2.49
N SER A 70 -44.12 -23.51 3.13
CA SER A 70 -43.05 -22.96 3.98
C SER A 70 -41.82 -22.73 3.11
N SER A 71 -41.47 -21.46 2.92
CA SER A 71 -40.22 -21.07 2.27
C SER A 71 -39.08 -21.44 3.22
N LEU A 72 -38.34 -22.49 2.89
CA LEU A 72 -37.09 -22.82 3.56
C LEU A 72 -36.09 -21.69 3.23
N SER A 73 -36.01 -20.71 4.12
CA SER A 73 -35.05 -19.61 4.01
C SER A 73 -33.66 -20.20 4.28
N ILE A 74 -32.89 -20.39 3.22
CA ILE A 74 -31.46 -20.71 3.32
C ILE A 74 -30.80 -19.48 3.93
N ALA A 75 -30.59 -19.53 5.24
CA ALA A 75 -29.72 -18.58 5.92
C ALA A 75 -28.29 -18.84 5.41
N PHE A 76 -27.80 -17.96 4.53
CA PHE A 76 -26.37 -17.87 4.26
C PHE A 76 -25.65 -17.54 5.57
N PRO A 77 -24.52 -18.18 5.89
CA PRO A 77 -23.75 -17.79 7.05
C PRO A 77 -23.21 -16.39 6.79
N SER A 78 -23.74 -15.39 7.49
CA SER A 78 -23.14 -14.07 7.52
C SER A 78 -21.71 -14.24 8.06
N SER A 79 -20.73 -13.87 7.24
CA SER A 79 -19.35 -13.69 7.68
C SER A 79 -19.37 -12.88 8.98
N GLY A 80 -18.73 -13.42 10.03
CA GLY A 80 -18.84 -12.90 11.38
C GLY A 80 -18.60 -11.40 11.43
N ILE A 81 -19.62 -10.65 11.83
CA ILE A 81 -19.45 -9.32 12.39
C ILE A 81 -18.62 -9.54 13.66
N LEU A 82 -17.30 -9.33 13.54
CA LEU A 82 -16.45 -9.07 14.69
C LEU A 82 -17.13 -7.91 15.42
N ALA A 83 -17.69 -8.19 16.60
CA ALA A 83 -18.30 -7.17 17.45
C ALA A 83 -17.40 -5.95 17.43
N GLU A 84 -17.93 -4.81 16.97
CA GLU A 84 -17.17 -3.59 16.79
C GLU A 84 -16.58 -3.23 18.15
N GLU A 85 -15.31 -3.57 18.34
CA GLU A 85 -14.61 -3.28 19.57
C GLU A 85 -14.66 -1.76 19.74
N ASP A 86 -15.20 -1.30 20.87
CA ASP A 86 -15.34 0.12 21.20
C ASP A 86 -13.98 0.81 21.06
N LEU A 87 -13.69 1.33 19.88
CA LEU A 87 -12.44 1.99 19.57
C LEU A 87 -12.68 3.48 19.68
N LYS A 88 -12.06 4.11 20.67
CA LYS A 88 -12.13 5.56 20.82
C LYS A 88 -11.13 6.19 19.86
N MET A 89 -11.65 6.80 18.81
CA MET A 89 -10.86 7.55 17.82
C MET A 89 -10.78 9.02 18.22
N ALA A 90 -9.61 9.64 18.03
CA ALA A 90 -9.43 11.08 18.10
C ALA A 90 -9.28 11.64 16.68
N SER A 91 -9.75 12.87 16.43
CA SER A 91 -9.64 13.53 15.12
C SER A 91 -8.47 14.52 15.09
N VAL A 92 -7.90 14.69 13.90
CA VAL A 92 -6.88 15.68 13.56
C VAL A 92 -7.41 16.48 12.39
N VAL A 93 -7.39 17.80 12.52
CA VAL A 93 -7.67 18.72 11.41
C VAL A 93 -6.41 19.56 11.19
N ASP A 94 -5.89 19.54 9.96
CA ASP A 94 -4.79 20.39 9.52
C ASP A 94 -5.36 21.45 8.58
N GLU A 95 -5.48 22.68 9.07
CA GLU A 95 -6.00 23.82 8.31
C GLU A 95 -4.98 24.35 7.28
N ILE A 96 -3.67 24.15 7.52
CA ILE A 96 -2.58 24.64 6.66
C ILE A 96 -2.57 23.85 5.35
N ASN A 97 -2.73 22.53 5.45
CA ASN A 97 -2.75 21.62 4.31
C ASN A 97 -4.17 21.16 3.93
N ALA A 98 -5.18 21.62 4.67
CA ALA A 98 -6.59 21.37 4.46
C ALA A 98 -6.95 19.87 4.31
N TYR A 99 -6.55 19.06 5.30
CA TYR A 99 -6.98 17.67 5.43
C TYR A 99 -7.42 17.33 6.86
N THR A 100 -8.12 16.21 7.01
CA THR A 100 -8.52 15.65 8.29
C THR A 100 -8.36 14.12 8.29
N TYR A 101 -8.12 13.55 9.46
CA TYR A 101 -8.23 12.11 9.68
C TYR A 101 -8.48 11.82 11.16
N SER A 102 -8.89 10.59 11.46
CA SER A 102 -9.03 10.08 12.81
C SER A 102 -7.99 9.01 13.11
N TYR A 103 -7.54 8.89 14.35
CA TYR A 103 -6.56 7.90 14.79
C TYR A 103 -6.98 7.24 16.10
N PRO A 104 -6.57 5.98 16.36
CA PRO A 104 -6.98 5.25 17.55
C PRO A 104 -6.31 5.85 18.79
N ALA A 105 -7.10 6.37 19.71
CA ALA A 105 -6.60 6.95 20.96
C ALA A 105 -6.62 5.91 22.09
N GLU A 106 -7.72 5.17 22.20
CA GLU A 106 -7.95 4.24 23.31
C GLU A 106 -8.78 3.04 22.88
N LEU A 107 -8.52 1.90 23.51
CA LEU A 107 -9.35 0.69 23.50
C LEU A 107 -9.86 0.48 24.93
N PRO A 108 -11.04 1.04 25.30
CA PRO A 108 -11.58 0.97 26.65
C PRO A 108 -11.80 -0.47 27.12
N SER A 109 -12.25 -1.36 26.23
CA SER A 109 -12.43 -2.79 26.46
C SER A 109 -11.18 -3.47 27.05
N LYS A 110 -9.99 -3.10 26.52
CA LYS A 110 -8.69 -3.67 26.88
C LYS A 110 -7.90 -2.78 27.84
N LYS A 111 -8.48 -1.65 28.29
CA LYS A 111 -7.79 -0.57 29.03
C LYS A 111 -6.45 -0.18 28.37
N PHE A 112 -6.40 -0.27 27.04
CA PHE A 112 -5.20 -0.01 26.27
C PHE A 112 -5.24 1.42 25.75
N LEU A 113 -4.17 2.17 25.97
CA LEU A 113 -4.05 3.56 25.57
C LEU A 113 -2.88 3.71 24.61
N PHE A 114 -3.14 4.24 23.42
CA PHE A 114 -2.08 4.54 22.47
C PHE A 114 -1.29 5.76 22.95
N LYS A 115 0.04 5.67 22.92
CA LYS A 115 0.97 6.70 23.41
C LYS A 115 1.54 7.50 22.26
N TRP A 116 0.64 8.12 21.49
CA TRP A 116 1.01 8.96 20.36
C TRP A 116 1.83 10.18 20.79
N VAL A 117 2.96 10.36 20.12
CA VAL A 117 3.80 11.56 20.19
C VAL A 117 3.86 12.16 18.81
N GLU A 118 3.58 13.46 18.71
CA GLU A 118 3.73 14.21 17.46
C GLU A 118 5.22 14.48 17.22
N SER A 119 5.85 13.64 16.39
CA SER A 119 7.27 13.78 16.04
C SER A 119 7.49 14.94 15.08
N ARG A 120 6.50 15.23 14.22
CA ARG A 120 6.50 16.38 13.32
C ARG A 120 5.13 17.06 13.37
N LYS A 121 5.14 18.32 13.80
CA LYS A 121 3.92 19.12 13.79
C LYS A 121 3.47 19.38 12.35
N PRO A 122 2.15 19.51 12.11
CA PRO A 122 1.63 20.08 10.88
C PRO A 122 2.39 21.36 10.51
N GLU A 123 3.21 21.26 9.48
CA GLU A 123 3.98 22.37 8.93
C GLU A 123 3.66 22.50 7.44
N ARG A 124 3.85 23.72 6.91
CA ARG A 124 3.53 24.06 5.52
C ARG A 124 4.17 23.07 4.57
N TYR A 125 5.50 23.03 4.48
CA TYR A 125 6.31 21.97 3.84
C TYR A 125 7.74 22.10 4.37
N SER A 126 8.36 21.01 4.83
CA SER A 126 9.72 21.07 5.40
C SER A 126 10.70 21.72 4.43
N SER A 127 11.44 22.74 4.89
CA SER A 127 12.49 23.42 4.11
C SER A 127 13.77 22.56 3.95
N ALA A 128 13.81 21.36 4.55
CA ALA A 128 14.97 20.49 4.45
C ALA A 128 15.19 20.05 3.00
N ALA A 129 16.42 20.20 2.50
CA ALA A 129 16.76 19.76 1.15
C ALA A 129 16.38 18.28 0.94
N PRO A 130 15.86 17.90 -0.24
CA PRO A 130 15.60 16.50 -0.56
C PRO A 130 16.87 15.68 -0.33
N LEU A 131 16.72 14.49 0.26
CA LEU A 131 17.86 13.59 0.49
C LEU A 131 18.36 12.96 -0.82
N SER A 132 17.52 13.00 -1.86
CA SER A 132 17.88 12.67 -3.24
C SER A 132 17.06 13.54 -4.22
N PRO A 133 17.51 13.73 -5.47
CA PRO A 133 16.73 14.45 -6.49
C PRO A 133 15.35 13.83 -6.78
N ASP A 134 15.20 12.55 -6.46
CA ASP A 134 13.95 11.81 -6.66
C ASP A 134 13.04 11.86 -5.41
N ALA A 135 13.54 12.34 -4.26
CA ALA A 135 12.79 12.39 -3.01
C ALA A 135 11.85 13.61 -2.96
N ARG A 136 10.81 13.57 -3.80
CA ARG A 136 9.88 14.69 -4.04
C ARG A 136 8.70 14.73 -3.07
N LEU A 137 8.58 13.76 -2.16
CA LEU A 137 7.57 13.77 -1.10
C LEU A 137 8.07 14.54 0.14
N ARG A 138 7.18 15.35 0.71
CA ARG A 138 7.40 16.06 1.98
C ARG A 138 6.46 15.55 3.05
N ILE A 139 7.02 15.04 4.14
CA ILE A 139 6.27 14.70 5.35
C ILE A 139 5.86 16.02 6.02
N VAL A 140 4.55 16.28 6.09
CA VAL A 140 3.98 17.50 6.67
C VAL A 140 3.44 17.29 8.08
N SER A 141 3.11 16.05 8.45
CA SER A 141 2.72 15.68 9.81
C SER A 141 3.12 14.25 10.09
N GLU A 142 3.59 13.98 11.31
CA GLU A 142 3.94 12.62 11.74
C GLU A 142 3.64 12.43 13.23
N ARG A 143 3.01 11.29 13.53
CA ARG A 143 2.74 10.82 14.89
C ARG A 143 3.28 9.42 15.04
N VAL A 144 3.96 9.17 16.16
CA VAL A 144 4.59 7.89 16.45
C VAL A 144 4.16 7.39 17.83
N ASP A 145 3.82 6.11 17.91
CA ASP A 145 3.77 5.39 19.18
C ASP A 145 5.08 4.60 19.30
N ILE A 146 5.96 5.08 20.18
CA ILE A 146 7.29 4.48 20.37
C ILE A 146 7.17 3.11 21.04
N ILE A 147 6.18 2.92 21.90
CA ILE A 147 6.00 1.69 22.68
C ILE A 147 5.49 0.59 21.76
N ASP A 148 4.39 0.86 21.06
CA ASP A 148 3.73 -0.11 20.18
C ASP A 148 4.23 -0.07 18.73
N ASN A 149 5.28 0.72 18.46
CA ASN A 149 5.93 0.82 17.15
C ASN A 149 4.98 1.24 16.02
N LEU A 150 4.03 2.12 16.31
CA LEU A 150 3.07 2.61 15.32
C LEU A 150 3.54 3.93 14.73
N ILE A 151 3.26 4.15 13.45
CA ILE A 151 3.59 5.41 12.77
C ILE A 151 2.41 5.81 11.90
N LEU A 152 1.96 7.04 12.07
CA LEU A 152 1.04 7.75 11.19
C LEU A 152 1.81 8.90 10.55
N SER A 153 1.76 9.02 9.24
CA SER A 153 2.52 10.03 8.51
C SER A 153 1.72 10.53 7.31
N VAL A 154 1.59 11.85 7.22
CA VAL A 154 1.00 12.53 6.06
C VAL A 154 2.14 13.10 5.22
N SER A 155 2.14 12.74 3.94
CA SER A 155 3.09 13.26 2.96
C SER A 155 2.38 13.91 1.78
N ILE A 156 2.97 14.99 1.27
CA ILE A 156 2.50 15.70 0.09
C ILE A 156 3.60 15.74 -0.95
N GLY A 157 3.28 15.54 -2.22
CA GLY A 157 4.21 15.75 -3.32
C GLY A 157 3.59 15.58 -4.70
N PRO A 158 4.30 15.95 -5.75
CA PRO A 158 3.80 15.83 -7.11
C PRO A 158 3.68 14.36 -7.54
N PRO A 159 2.75 14.02 -8.45
CA PRO A 159 2.72 12.70 -9.05
C PRO A 159 4.01 12.43 -9.85
N ASN A 160 4.43 11.17 -9.87
CA ASN A 160 5.55 10.71 -10.68
C ASN A 160 5.06 10.33 -12.07
N LEU A 161 5.50 11.12 -13.07
CA LEU A 161 5.12 10.98 -14.46
C LEU A 161 5.57 9.67 -15.12
N GLN A 162 6.46 8.90 -14.47
CA GLN A 162 6.81 7.56 -14.93
C GLN A 162 5.63 6.59 -14.81
N PHE A 163 4.79 6.77 -13.78
CA PHE A 163 3.64 5.92 -13.47
C PHE A 163 2.33 6.61 -13.86
N VAL A 164 2.15 7.86 -13.45
CA VAL A 164 0.92 8.63 -13.66
C VAL A 164 1.12 9.61 -14.82
N LYS A 165 0.71 9.23 -16.03
CA LYS A 165 0.96 9.99 -17.27
C LYS A 165 -0.16 10.95 -17.66
N SER A 166 -1.40 10.56 -17.40
CA SER A 166 -2.58 11.38 -17.75
C SER A 166 -2.78 12.47 -16.70
N LYS A 167 -3.32 13.62 -17.13
CA LYS A 167 -3.79 14.68 -16.21
C LYS A 167 -5.16 14.36 -15.61
N ASP A 168 -5.92 13.50 -16.26
CA ASP A 168 -7.24 13.09 -15.82
C ASP A 168 -7.13 12.01 -14.74
N LYS A 169 -7.38 12.40 -13.50
CA LYS A 169 -7.28 11.51 -12.34
C LYS A 169 -8.28 10.35 -12.34
N SER A 170 -9.41 10.47 -13.05
CA SER A 170 -10.38 9.37 -13.14
C SER A 170 -9.81 8.14 -13.84
N THR A 171 -8.77 8.32 -14.64
CA THR A 171 -8.09 7.25 -15.39
C THR A 171 -6.97 6.56 -14.61
N TRP A 172 -6.63 7.05 -13.41
CA TRP A 172 -5.48 6.57 -12.66
C TRP A 172 -5.79 5.26 -11.93
N ALA A 173 -5.02 4.22 -12.20
CA ALA A 173 -5.10 2.98 -11.44
C ALA A 173 -4.50 3.16 -10.04
N ALA A 174 -5.11 2.56 -9.03
CA ALA A 174 -4.63 2.63 -7.65
C ALA A 174 -3.18 2.17 -7.49
N LYS A 175 -2.80 1.14 -8.23
CA LYS A 175 -1.42 0.64 -8.25
C LYS A 175 -0.44 1.67 -8.79
N ASP A 176 -0.78 2.38 -9.87
CA ASP A 176 0.10 3.40 -10.47
C ASP A 176 0.27 4.60 -9.53
N VAL A 177 -0.79 4.99 -8.82
CA VAL A 177 -0.73 6.02 -7.78
C VAL A 177 0.15 5.56 -6.61
N ALA A 178 -0.01 4.31 -6.16
CA ALA A 178 0.83 3.74 -5.10
C ALA A 178 2.31 3.69 -5.52
N ASP A 179 2.62 3.19 -6.71
CA ASP A 179 3.99 3.15 -7.25
C ASP A 179 4.59 4.56 -7.39
N SER A 180 3.78 5.53 -7.84
CA SER A 180 4.15 6.94 -7.89
C SER A 180 4.60 7.45 -6.52
N VAL A 181 3.76 7.30 -5.48
CA VAL A 181 4.07 7.76 -4.12
C VAL A 181 5.28 7.01 -3.55
N LEU A 182 5.34 5.68 -3.69
CA LEU A 182 6.41 4.88 -3.10
C LEU A 182 7.78 5.14 -3.76
N SER A 183 7.80 5.46 -5.06
CA SER A 183 9.04 5.80 -5.77
C SER A 183 9.74 7.04 -5.20
N ASP A 184 8.94 8.06 -4.84
CA ASP A 184 9.43 9.36 -4.33
C ASP A 184 9.62 9.38 -2.80
N LYS A 185 9.21 8.31 -2.09
CA LYS A 185 9.37 8.17 -0.62
C LYS A 185 10.78 7.75 -0.21
N SER A 186 11.57 7.18 -1.12
CA SER A 186 12.89 6.63 -0.81
C SER A 186 13.96 7.73 -0.64
N SER A 187 14.57 7.78 0.55
CA SER A 187 15.53 8.81 0.94
C SER A 187 17.00 8.46 0.63
N LEU A 188 17.28 7.23 0.23
CA LEU A 188 18.65 6.76 -0.02
C LEU A 188 18.92 6.69 -1.53
N ARG A 189 20.17 7.01 -1.93
CA ARG A 189 20.67 6.82 -3.31
C ARG A 189 20.80 5.32 -3.61
N VAL A 190 19.67 4.70 -3.81
CA VAL A 190 19.53 3.29 -4.17
C VAL A 190 19.19 3.24 -5.65
N THR A 191 19.72 2.29 -6.40
CA THR A 191 19.35 2.09 -7.81
C THR A 191 17.85 1.71 -7.89
N SER A 192 17.12 2.12 -8.94
CA SER A 192 15.67 1.86 -9.06
C SER A 192 15.29 0.38 -8.81
N THR A 193 16.11 -0.57 -9.27
CA THR A 193 15.93 -2.01 -9.03
C THR A 193 16.05 -2.39 -7.54
N GLN A 194 16.97 -1.76 -6.82
CA GLN A 194 17.13 -2.00 -5.39
C GLN A 194 16.04 -1.25 -4.58
N ARG A 195 15.45 -0.16 -5.10
CA ARG A 195 14.26 0.51 -4.51
C ARG A 195 13.02 -0.38 -4.57
N LEU A 196 12.74 -1.00 -5.71
CA LEU A 196 11.67 -2.00 -5.87
C LEU A 196 11.86 -3.24 -4.98
N SER A 197 13.10 -3.51 -4.53
CA SER A 197 13.40 -4.60 -3.61
C SER A 197 13.16 -4.26 -2.12
N GLU A 198 12.98 -2.98 -1.79
CA GLU A 198 12.75 -2.51 -0.43
C GLU A 198 11.27 -2.42 -0.06
N SER A 199 10.40 -2.13 -1.03
CA SER A 199 8.96 -2.05 -0.83
C SER A 199 8.16 -2.89 -1.83
N SER A 200 7.15 -3.63 -1.34
CA SER A 200 6.23 -4.40 -2.19
C SER A 200 4.79 -4.02 -1.87
N ILE A 201 4.01 -3.70 -2.91
CA ILE A 201 2.57 -3.52 -2.81
C ILE A 201 1.91 -4.90 -2.64
N LEU A 202 0.97 -5.01 -1.71
CA LEU A 202 0.19 -6.21 -1.43
C LEU A 202 -1.21 -6.11 -2.02
N ASP A 203 -1.85 -4.95 -1.85
CA ASP A 203 -3.19 -4.65 -2.36
C ASP A 203 -3.25 -3.18 -2.81
N ALA A 204 -4.07 -2.89 -3.82
CA ALA A 204 -4.36 -1.53 -4.24
C ALA A 204 -5.74 -1.46 -4.89
N HIS A 205 -6.57 -0.54 -4.41
CA HIS A 205 -7.92 -0.30 -4.92
C HIS A 205 -8.28 1.19 -4.86
N ALA A 206 -9.32 1.59 -5.58
CA ALA A 206 -9.79 2.96 -5.62
C ALA A 206 -11.27 3.00 -5.22
N ASN A 207 -11.65 3.98 -4.40
CA ASN A 207 -13.04 4.26 -4.07
C ASN A 207 -13.32 5.73 -4.35
N GLU A 208 -14.57 6.03 -4.67
CA GLU A 208 -15.04 7.41 -4.81
C GLU A 208 -15.69 7.85 -3.49
N ILE A 209 -15.28 9.00 -2.99
CA ILE A 209 -15.79 9.58 -1.75
C ILE A 209 -16.09 11.06 -2.02
N ASP A 210 -17.35 11.46 -1.84
CA ASP A 210 -17.83 12.82 -2.11
C ASP A 210 -17.53 13.32 -3.54
N GLY A 211 -17.56 12.41 -4.52
CA GLY A 211 -17.27 12.73 -5.94
C GLY A 211 -15.78 12.74 -6.30
N GLU A 212 -14.91 12.48 -5.33
CA GLU A 212 -13.45 12.52 -5.50
C GLU A 212 -12.83 11.12 -5.37
N PRO A 213 -11.88 10.74 -6.23
CA PRO A 213 -11.21 9.45 -6.14
C PRO A 213 -10.20 9.44 -4.99
N TYR A 214 -10.28 8.37 -4.18
CA TYR A 214 -9.30 8.03 -3.16
C TYR A 214 -8.70 6.67 -3.50
N TRP A 215 -7.37 6.61 -3.54
CA TRP A 215 -6.62 5.38 -3.79
C TRP A 215 -6.10 4.82 -2.48
N PHE A 216 -6.51 3.60 -2.18
CA PHE A 216 -6.12 2.85 -1.00
C PHE A 216 -5.15 1.75 -1.41
N TYR A 217 -4.10 1.57 -0.63
CA TYR A 217 -3.12 0.53 -0.92
C TYR A 217 -2.41 0.08 0.33
N GLU A 218 -2.04 -1.18 0.30
CA GLU A 218 -1.28 -1.85 1.33
C GLU A 218 0.08 -2.23 0.79
N TYR A 219 1.13 -2.02 1.58
CA TYR A 219 2.49 -2.34 1.17
C TYR A 219 3.36 -2.72 2.36
N ILE A 220 4.41 -3.49 2.09
CA ILE A 220 5.43 -3.86 3.07
C ILE A 220 6.75 -3.18 2.73
N VAL A 221 7.50 -2.77 3.75
CA VAL A 221 8.85 -2.23 3.61
C VAL A 221 9.80 -3.05 4.45
N ARG A 222 10.91 -3.50 3.85
CA ARG A 222 11.98 -4.21 4.56
C ARG A 222 12.79 -3.20 5.38
N LYS A 223 12.91 -3.41 6.69
CA LYS A 223 13.87 -2.65 7.52
C LYS A 223 15.25 -3.30 7.40
N SER A 224 16.30 -2.49 7.43
CA SER A 224 17.68 -2.99 7.52
C SER A 224 17.83 -3.87 8.77
N PRO A 225 18.47 -5.05 8.67
CA PRO A 225 18.81 -5.83 9.85
C PRO A 225 19.66 -4.98 10.80
N THR A 226 19.14 -4.65 11.98
CA THR A 226 19.96 -4.02 13.03
C THR A 226 20.77 -5.11 13.72
N LYS A 227 22.02 -4.82 14.14
CA LYS A 227 22.91 -5.78 14.82
C LYS A 227 22.27 -6.51 16.02
N ASN A 228 21.24 -5.92 16.62
CA ASN A 228 20.54 -6.43 17.79
C ASN A 228 19.25 -7.21 17.47
N ALA A 229 18.84 -7.28 16.19
CA ALA A 229 17.68 -8.07 15.77
C ALA A 229 18.19 -9.41 15.23
N GLN A 230 18.11 -10.44 16.07
CA GLN A 230 18.51 -11.81 15.73
C GLN A 230 17.56 -12.46 14.69
N GLU A 231 16.46 -11.78 14.35
CA GLU A 231 15.47 -12.22 13.37
C GLU A 231 15.76 -11.63 12.00
N SER A 232 16.00 -12.51 11.03
CA SER A 232 16.63 -12.18 9.75
C SER A 232 15.78 -11.36 8.77
N ASN A 233 14.56 -10.93 9.10
CA ASN A 233 13.71 -10.13 8.20
C ASN A 233 12.64 -9.30 8.95
N LEU A 234 13.01 -8.13 9.48
CA LEU A 234 12.04 -7.20 10.06
C LEU A 234 11.34 -6.42 8.94
N PHE A 235 10.08 -6.76 8.67
CA PHE A 235 9.21 -5.99 7.78
C PHE A 235 8.29 -5.08 8.59
N ARG A 236 7.99 -3.92 8.03
CA ARG A 236 6.94 -3.02 8.48
C ARG A 236 5.84 -3.04 7.43
N ARG A 237 4.61 -3.27 7.87
CA ARG A 237 3.43 -3.28 7.01
C ARG A 237 2.73 -1.92 7.14
N TYR A 238 2.34 -1.39 6.01
CA TYR A 238 1.73 -0.07 5.85
C TYR A 238 0.41 -0.22 5.12
N ILE A 239 -0.55 0.59 5.51
CA ILE A 239 -1.74 0.90 4.72
C ILE A 239 -1.77 2.42 4.49
N ALA A 240 -2.23 2.84 3.31
CA ALA A 240 -2.28 4.23 2.94
C ALA A 240 -3.54 4.59 2.15
N SER A 241 -3.92 5.86 2.26
CA SER A 241 -4.97 6.50 1.47
C SER A 241 -4.36 7.74 0.85
N THR A 242 -4.54 7.86 -0.46
CA THR A 242 -4.06 8.99 -1.25
C THR A 242 -5.22 9.64 -1.96
N ALA A 243 -5.23 10.97 -1.95
CA ALA A 243 -6.12 11.80 -2.74
C ALA A 243 -5.31 12.84 -3.51
N GLU A 244 -5.89 13.38 -4.56
CA GLU A 244 -5.28 14.42 -5.39
C GLU A 244 -5.96 15.76 -5.14
N ARG A 245 -5.15 16.82 -5.02
CA ARG A 245 -5.60 18.22 -5.04
C ARG A 245 -4.55 19.10 -5.69
N ASP A 246 -5.00 20.02 -6.54
CA ASP A 246 -4.18 21.05 -7.17
C ASP A 246 -2.94 20.51 -7.92
N GLY A 247 -2.99 19.27 -8.40
CA GLY A 247 -1.89 18.56 -9.06
C GLY A 247 -0.91 17.86 -8.11
N TYR A 248 -1.25 17.72 -6.83
CA TYR A 248 -0.40 17.09 -5.81
C TYR A 248 -1.13 15.96 -5.11
N LEU A 249 -0.37 14.92 -4.76
CA LEU A 249 -0.83 13.76 -4.03
C LEU A 249 -0.70 14.01 -2.52
N TYR A 250 -1.80 13.89 -1.81
CA TYR A 250 -1.88 13.93 -0.36
C TYR A 250 -2.06 12.49 0.13
N SER A 251 -1.07 11.96 0.82
CA SER A 251 -1.04 10.56 1.24
C SER A 251 -0.94 10.44 2.76
N LEU A 252 -1.99 9.90 3.40
CA LEU A 252 -1.90 9.41 4.77
C LEU A 252 -1.42 7.96 4.75
N SER A 253 -0.36 7.67 5.47
CA SER A 253 0.13 6.30 5.69
C SER A 253 0.14 5.94 7.17
N ALA A 254 -0.34 4.74 7.48
CA ALA A 254 -0.39 4.18 8.81
C ALA A 254 0.39 2.85 8.82
N SER A 255 1.16 2.58 9.87
CA SER A 255 2.03 1.39 9.89
C SER A 255 2.32 0.81 11.25
N THR A 256 2.62 -0.48 11.25
CA THR A 256 3.10 -1.25 12.39
C THR A 256 4.08 -2.33 11.94
N LEU A 257 4.76 -2.99 12.88
CA LEU A 257 5.57 -4.16 12.57
C LEU A 257 4.68 -5.27 12.01
N SER A 258 5.15 -6.01 11.00
CA SER A 258 4.33 -7.06 10.36
C SER A 258 3.83 -8.11 11.35
N LYS A 259 4.58 -8.38 12.43
CA LYS A 259 4.18 -9.29 13.51
C LYS A 259 2.99 -8.80 14.35
N GLN A 260 2.77 -7.49 14.39
CA GLN A 260 1.68 -6.85 15.13
C GLN A 260 0.48 -6.55 14.22
N TRP A 261 0.56 -6.88 12.92
CA TRP A 261 -0.46 -6.53 11.95
C TRP A 261 -1.84 -7.10 12.30
N ASP A 262 -1.92 -8.38 12.67
CA ASP A 262 -3.21 -9.00 12.98
C ASP A 262 -3.92 -8.33 14.17
N LYS A 263 -3.14 -7.73 15.08
CA LYS A 263 -3.67 -6.99 16.23
C LYS A 263 -3.99 -5.53 15.89
N MET A 264 -3.09 -4.84 15.19
CA MET A 264 -3.15 -3.38 15.03
C MET A 264 -3.73 -2.94 13.68
N GLY A 265 -3.59 -3.77 12.64
CA GLY A 265 -4.02 -3.54 11.27
C GLY A 265 -5.46 -3.02 11.17
N PRO A 266 -6.46 -3.68 11.78
CA PRO A 266 -7.86 -3.22 11.72
C PRO A 266 -8.07 -1.79 12.23
N TYR A 267 -7.32 -1.35 13.24
CA TYR A 267 -7.42 0.02 13.75
C TYR A 267 -6.73 1.04 12.84
N LEU A 268 -5.64 0.62 12.17
CA LEU A 268 -4.94 1.44 11.18
C LEU A 268 -5.74 1.56 9.87
N GLU A 269 -6.50 0.52 9.50
CA GLU A 269 -7.46 0.56 8.39
C GLU A 269 -8.54 1.62 8.62
N LYS A 270 -9.15 1.66 9.83
CA LYS A 270 -10.11 2.70 10.20
C LYS A 270 -9.48 4.12 10.12
N THR A 271 -8.21 4.25 10.50
CA THR A 271 -7.48 5.53 10.41
C THR A 271 -7.38 6.00 8.97
N VAL A 272 -6.90 5.14 8.08
CA VAL A 272 -6.69 5.46 6.67
C VAL A 272 -8.02 5.67 5.93
N ALA A 273 -9.05 4.88 6.27
CA ALA A 273 -10.39 5.04 5.73
C ALA A 273 -11.06 6.38 6.13
N SER A 274 -10.60 7.03 7.20
CA SER A 274 -11.12 8.32 7.67
C SER A 274 -10.42 9.54 7.06
N PHE A 275 -9.37 9.35 6.26
CA PHE A 275 -8.62 10.44 5.65
C PHE A 275 -9.48 11.21 4.65
N ARG A 276 -9.62 12.52 4.82
CA ARG A 276 -10.38 13.39 3.91
C ARG A 276 -9.63 14.68 3.65
N LEU A 277 -9.74 15.14 2.42
CA LEU A 277 -9.41 16.50 2.03
C LEU A 277 -10.58 17.41 2.40
N VAL A 278 -10.33 18.44 3.23
CA VAL A 278 -11.37 19.41 3.66
C VAL A 278 -11.27 20.69 2.83
N PRO A 279 -12.34 21.49 2.69
CA PRO A 279 -12.27 22.74 1.95
C PRO A 279 -11.13 23.65 2.43
N PRO A 280 -10.32 24.20 1.51
CA PRO A 280 -9.29 25.19 1.84
C PRO A 280 -9.85 26.37 2.66
N THR A 281 -9.17 26.70 3.75
CA THR A 281 -9.44 27.92 4.53
C THR A 281 -8.55 29.07 4.06
N GLY A 282 -8.66 30.25 4.68
CA GLY A 282 -7.74 31.36 4.43
C GLY A 282 -6.26 31.03 4.72
N ASP A 283 -6.03 30.04 5.59
CA ASP A 283 -4.71 29.58 5.98
C ASP A 283 -4.13 28.49 5.06
N TYR A 284 -4.91 28.00 4.10
CA TYR A 284 -4.47 26.98 3.15
C TYR A 284 -3.37 27.52 2.23
N VAL A 285 -2.31 26.73 2.10
CA VAL A 285 -1.16 27.07 1.28
C VAL A 285 -0.95 25.97 0.26
N PRO A 286 -1.39 26.18 -0.99
CA PRO A 286 -1.24 25.15 -1.99
C PRO A 286 0.25 24.90 -2.32
N PRO A 287 0.62 23.64 -2.59
CA PRO A 287 2.00 23.26 -2.90
C PRO A 287 2.61 24.03 -4.08
N TYR A 288 1.81 24.40 -5.08
CA TYR A 288 2.26 25.15 -6.25
C TYR A 288 2.73 26.59 -5.96
N LYS A 289 2.46 27.15 -4.77
CA LYS A 289 2.98 28.46 -4.37
C LYS A 289 4.48 28.40 -4.03
N ASP A 290 4.95 27.28 -3.50
CA ASP A 290 6.34 27.05 -3.12
C ASP A 290 6.90 25.75 -3.77
N PRO A 291 6.88 25.61 -5.11
CA PRO A 291 7.20 24.35 -5.78
C PRO A 291 8.65 23.91 -5.56
N TRP A 292 9.58 24.85 -5.37
CA TRP A 292 10.98 24.58 -5.05
C TRP A 292 11.17 23.82 -3.73
N ARG A 293 10.16 23.74 -2.87
CA ARG A 293 10.23 22.89 -1.68
C ARG A 293 10.21 21.41 -2.02
N PHE A 294 9.84 21.01 -3.24
CA PHE A 294 9.74 19.61 -3.66
C PHE A 294 10.89 19.15 -4.58
N TRP A 295 11.85 20.03 -4.89
CA TRP A 295 12.98 19.78 -5.81
C TRP A 295 14.29 20.29 -5.21
#